data_AF-A0A9D4WMC1-F1
#
_entry.id   AF-A0A9D4WMC1-F1
#
_cell.length_a   1.000
_cell.length_b   1.000
_cell.length_c   1.000
_cell.angle_alpha   90.00
_cell.angle_beta   90.00
_cell.angle_gamma   90.00
#
_symmetry.space_group_name_H-M   'P 1'
#
loop_
_entity.id
_entity.type
_entity.pdbx_description
1 polymer ?
#
loop_
_entity_poly.entity_id
_entity_poly.type
_entity_poly.pdbx_seq_one_letter_code
_entity_poly.pdbx_strand_id
1 'polypeptide(L)'
;MDTKQGFFSTLKDDLIKSLLPASGATPISTLLRRRKKDHFPPLDLLFAERCPSRPTVEAMSPLKEGPEETECSFSVSSSSDLRLLLGVLGAPLAPLRVSITEPFPHLAIKDIPIETSSAHYILQQYIAASGGLKLQDSVYNSYAMGKVRMIASEFETANKLVRTRNPSKAAQSGGFVLWQMKPDMWYVELSLGGSKVHAGCNGKLVWRHTPWLGPHSAKGPPRPLRRALQGLDPRTTASMFMNSRCVGEKKINGEDCFILKICSDPSTLKSRSQGSAEIIRHVLLGHFSQKTGLLIHLEDSHLSRIQNNGGDAVYWETTINSFLDDYRPVEGIMIAHSGRSHVTLFKFGETAMSHTKTRMEEAWIIEEVAFNVPGLSMDCFIPPAELRFGSVTETCEE
;
A
#
# COMPACT_ATOMS: atom_id res chain seq x y z
N MET A 1 -4.83 -28.21 0.08
CA MET A 1 -4.23 -27.48 1.22
C MET A 1 -4.70 -26.05 1.05
N ASP A 2 -5.94 -25.84 1.44
CA ASP A 2 -6.76 -24.73 0.99
C ASP A 2 -6.67 -23.54 1.96
N THR A 3 -6.27 -22.41 1.38
CA THR A 3 -6.72 -21.04 1.67
C THR A 3 -6.69 -20.56 3.13
N LYS A 4 -5.53 -20.01 3.54
CA LYS A 4 -5.42 -19.04 4.66
C LYS A 4 -6.22 -17.74 4.45
N GLN A 5 -6.91 -17.58 3.30
CA GLN A 5 -7.93 -16.55 3.08
C GLN A 5 -9.06 -16.61 4.14
N GLY A 6 -9.30 -17.79 4.71
CA GLY A 6 -10.24 -17.98 5.82
C GLY A 6 -9.77 -17.39 7.16
N PHE A 7 -8.47 -17.20 7.39
CA PHE A 7 -7.99 -16.88 8.75
C PHE A 7 -8.22 -15.41 9.13
N PHE A 8 -7.89 -14.47 8.24
CA PHE A 8 -8.18 -13.05 8.49
C PHE A 8 -9.68 -12.76 8.45
N SER A 9 -10.46 -13.54 7.71
CA SER A 9 -11.93 -13.45 7.76
C SER A 9 -12.46 -14.01 9.08
N THR A 10 -11.95 -15.13 9.59
CA THR A 10 -12.34 -15.63 10.93
C THR A 10 -11.93 -14.68 12.06
N LEU A 11 -10.73 -14.09 12.01
CA LEU A 11 -10.32 -13.09 13.01
C LEU A 11 -11.20 -11.84 12.95
N LYS A 12 -11.56 -11.41 11.74
CA LYS A 12 -12.51 -10.31 11.55
C LYS A 12 -13.89 -10.66 12.13
N ASP A 13 -14.42 -11.83 11.81
CA ASP A 13 -15.72 -12.27 12.31
C ASP A 13 -15.73 -12.41 13.84
N ASP A 14 -14.63 -12.86 14.44
CA ASP A 14 -14.48 -12.97 15.88
C ASP A 14 -14.30 -11.60 16.56
N LEU A 15 -13.61 -10.65 15.90
CA LEU A 15 -13.58 -9.25 16.34
C LEU A 15 -14.98 -8.64 16.31
N ILE A 16 -15.74 -8.80 15.23
CA ILE A 16 -17.12 -8.32 15.10
C ILE A 16 -18.01 -8.92 16.20
N LYS A 17 -17.88 -10.23 16.48
CA LYS A 17 -18.61 -10.88 17.58
C LYS A 17 -18.22 -10.32 18.95
N SER A 18 -16.96 -9.96 19.15
CA SER A 18 -16.46 -9.39 20.41
C SER A 18 -16.91 -7.94 20.67
N LEU A 19 -17.26 -7.21 19.60
CA LEU A 19 -17.70 -5.81 19.65
C LEU A 19 -19.24 -5.65 19.75
N LEU A 20 -20.00 -6.75 19.68
CA LEU A 20 -21.44 -6.74 19.89
C LEU A 20 -21.78 -6.81 21.40
N PRO A 21 -22.74 -6.00 21.91
CA PRO A 21 -23.12 -6.06 23.31
C PRO A 21 -23.76 -7.42 23.64
N ALA A 22 -23.23 -8.10 24.66
CA ALA A 22 -23.68 -9.40 25.11
C ALA A 22 -25.13 -9.35 25.61
N SER A 23 -26.08 -9.72 24.75
CA SER A 23 -27.42 -10.13 25.15
C SER A 23 -27.32 -11.53 25.77
N GLY A 24 -27.43 -11.59 27.10
CA GLY A 24 -27.33 -12.83 27.87
C GLY A 24 -28.44 -13.84 27.54
N ALA A 25 -28.04 -15.10 27.37
CA ALA A 25 -28.88 -16.26 27.62
C ALA A 25 -27.98 -17.47 27.93
N THR A 26 -28.27 -18.15 29.04
CA THR A 26 -27.57 -19.32 29.58
C THR A 26 -27.98 -20.63 28.87
N PRO A 27 -27.21 -21.74 29.05
CA PRO A 27 -27.20 -22.87 28.13
C PRO A 27 -28.10 -24.03 28.56
N ILE A 28 -28.59 -24.81 27.60
CA ILE A 28 -29.15 -26.16 27.84
C ILE A 28 -28.42 -27.19 26.95
N SER A 29 -28.27 -28.35 27.58
CA SER A 29 -27.43 -29.51 27.36
C SER A 29 -27.77 -30.42 26.17
N THR A 30 -26.72 -31.16 25.74
CA THR A 30 -26.69 -32.58 25.29
C THR A 30 -27.54 -33.03 24.09
N LEU A 31 -26.89 -33.60 23.07
CA LEU A 31 -26.88 -35.07 22.84
C LEU A 31 -26.08 -35.45 21.59
N LEU A 32 -25.23 -36.46 21.78
CA LEU A 32 -24.49 -37.20 20.74
C LEU A 32 -25.45 -37.91 19.78
N ARG A 33 -25.17 -37.85 18.47
CA ARG A 33 -25.57 -38.93 17.56
C ARG A 33 -24.54 -39.19 16.46
N ARG A 34 -24.01 -40.40 16.56
CA ARG A 34 -23.04 -41.10 15.70
C ARG A 34 -23.76 -41.79 14.55
N ARG A 35 -23.25 -41.67 13.31
CA ARG A 35 -23.34 -42.57 12.12
C ARG A 35 -23.18 -41.71 10.86
N LYS A 36 -22.62 -42.14 9.73
CA LYS A 36 -21.83 -43.32 9.32
C LYS A 36 -21.21 -42.92 7.97
N LYS A 37 -20.08 -43.55 7.68
CA LYS A 37 -19.17 -43.42 6.53
C LYS A 37 -19.76 -44.08 5.27
N ASP A 38 -19.60 -43.47 4.09
CA ASP A 38 -19.60 -44.09 2.74
C ASP A 38 -18.61 -43.29 1.87
N HIS A 39 -17.34 -43.72 1.73
CA HIS A 39 -16.72 -44.44 0.61
C HIS A 39 -16.96 -43.87 -0.81
N PHE A 40 -15.93 -43.17 -1.31
CA PHE A 40 -15.66 -42.86 -2.73
C PHE A 40 -14.72 -43.92 -3.33
N PRO A 41 -14.80 -44.22 -4.64
CA PRO A 41 -13.71 -44.88 -5.36
C PRO A 41 -12.78 -43.87 -6.07
N PRO A 42 -11.48 -44.20 -6.28
CA PRO A 42 -10.50 -43.31 -6.89
C PRO A 42 -10.24 -43.65 -8.37
N LEU A 43 -9.77 -42.68 -9.15
CA LEU A 43 -8.99 -42.95 -10.37
C LEU A 43 -8.02 -41.81 -10.67
N ASP A 44 -6.74 -42.09 -10.45
CA ASP A 44 -5.61 -41.44 -11.13
C ASP A 44 -5.47 -41.99 -12.55
N LEU A 45 -5.05 -41.17 -13.49
CA LEU A 45 -3.83 -41.41 -14.31
C LEU A 45 -3.62 -40.28 -15.35
N LEU A 46 -2.54 -39.55 -15.12
CA LEU A 46 -1.48 -39.11 -16.06
C LEU A 46 -1.82 -38.93 -17.54
N PHE A 47 -1.67 -37.69 -18.02
CA PHE A 47 -1.03 -37.42 -19.31
C PHE A 47 -0.06 -36.23 -19.17
N ALA A 48 1.18 -36.48 -19.57
CA ALA A 48 2.25 -35.52 -19.70
C ALA A 48 2.23 -34.94 -21.11
N GLU A 49 2.25 -33.62 -21.24
CA GLU A 49 2.70 -32.95 -22.46
C GLU A 49 3.57 -31.74 -22.13
N ARG A 50 4.76 -31.75 -22.72
CA ARG A 50 5.77 -30.69 -22.73
C ARG A 50 5.36 -29.62 -23.74
N CYS A 51 5.54 -28.34 -23.43
CA CYS A 51 5.82 -27.27 -24.40
C CYS A 51 6.38 -26.01 -23.71
N PRO A 52 7.04 -25.09 -24.45
CA PRO A 52 8.37 -24.57 -24.10
C PRO A 52 8.37 -23.28 -23.27
N SER A 53 9.49 -23.08 -22.58
CA SER A 53 9.91 -21.92 -21.81
C SER A 53 9.71 -20.58 -22.56
N ARG A 54 8.92 -19.69 -21.97
CA ARG A 54 8.90 -18.25 -22.29
C ARG A 54 9.60 -17.48 -21.17
N PRO A 55 10.40 -16.45 -21.48
CA PRO A 55 11.17 -15.73 -20.47
C PRO A 55 10.27 -14.80 -19.64
N THR A 56 10.49 -14.83 -18.33
CA THR A 56 9.83 -14.05 -17.29
C THR A 56 10.33 -12.60 -17.33
N VAL A 57 9.46 -11.63 -17.63
CA VAL A 57 9.76 -10.20 -17.47
C VAL A 57 8.84 -9.66 -16.38
N GLU A 58 9.42 -9.39 -15.21
CA GLU A 58 8.70 -8.95 -14.02
C GLU A 58 9.25 -7.63 -13.46
N ALA A 59 8.31 -6.91 -12.84
CA ALA A 59 8.50 -5.88 -11.82
C ALA A 59 9.41 -4.70 -12.20
N MET A 60 8.76 -3.69 -12.80
CA MET A 60 8.86 -2.24 -12.47
C MET A 60 8.48 -1.41 -13.70
N SER A 61 7.27 -1.63 -14.23
CA SER A 61 6.54 -0.69 -15.09
C SER A 61 5.09 -1.17 -15.18
N PRO A 62 4.07 -0.29 -15.28
CA PRO A 62 2.84 -0.69 -15.93
C PRO A 62 3.13 -0.73 -17.44
N LEU A 63 3.51 -1.90 -17.98
CA LEU A 63 3.84 -1.99 -19.41
C LEU A 63 3.05 -3.07 -20.16
N LYS A 64 2.68 -2.61 -21.37
CA LYS A 64 2.41 -3.31 -22.61
C LYS A 64 1.13 -4.14 -22.70
N GLU A 65 0.13 -3.54 -23.34
CA GLU A 65 -0.60 -4.14 -24.46
C GLU A 65 -1.19 -2.98 -25.29
N GLY A 66 -0.77 -2.86 -26.54
CA GLY A 66 -1.44 -2.06 -27.57
C GLY A 66 -1.97 -3.05 -28.63
N PRO A 67 -3.17 -2.82 -29.19
CA PRO A 67 -3.86 -3.85 -29.97
C PRO A 67 -3.30 -3.93 -31.39
N GLU A 68 -3.13 -5.15 -31.91
CA GLU A 68 -3.32 -5.37 -33.34
C GLU A 68 -4.81 -5.22 -33.65
N GLU A 69 -5.09 -4.51 -34.74
CA GLU A 69 -6.43 -4.14 -35.16
C GLU A 69 -7.24 -5.39 -35.51
N THR A 70 -8.23 -5.73 -34.67
CA THR A 70 -9.44 -6.39 -35.15
C THR A 70 -10.62 -6.05 -34.24
N GLU A 71 -11.64 -5.46 -34.85
CA GLU A 71 -12.88 -5.02 -34.21
C GLU A 71 -13.63 -6.18 -33.53
N CYS A 72 -13.92 -6.05 -32.24
CA CYS A 72 -15.17 -6.55 -31.66
C CYS A 72 -15.47 -5.84 -30.33
N SER A 73 -16.67 -5.27 -30.26
CA SER A 73 -17.19 -4.44 -29.18
C SER A 73 -17.71 -5.25 -27.97
N PHE A 74 -17.66 -4.59 -26.81
CA PHE A 74 -18.31 -4.84 -25.50
C PHE A 74 -17.46 -5.49 -24.38
N SER A 75 -17.36 -4.75 -23.25
CA SER A 75 -16.83 -5.06 -21.89
C SER A 75 -15.32 -5.02 -21.54
N VAL A 76 -14.41 -4.53 -22.38
CA VAL A 76 -12.95 -4.57 -22.08
C VAL A 76 -12.42 -3.40 -21.22
N SER A 77 -13.13 -2.26 -21.14
CA SER A 77 -12.57 -1.04 -20.51
C SER A 77 -12.56 -1.02 -18.98
N SER A 78 -13.45 -1.75 -18.31
CA SER A 78 -13.53 -1.75 -16.83
C SER A 78 -12.41 -2.56 -16.18
N SER A 79 -12.01 -3.68 -16.79
CA SER A 79 -10.96 -4.57 -16.28
C SER A 79 -9.57 -3.91 -16.36
N SER A 80 -9.29 -3.19 -17.45
CA SER A 80 -8.03 -2.44 -17.60
C SER A 80 -7.91 -1.30 -16.59
N ASP A 81 -9.00 -0.57 -16.35
CA ASP A 81 -9.04 0.51 -15.35
C ASP A 81 -8.84 -0.05 -13.93
N LEU A 82 -9.46 -1.19 -13.60
CA LEU A 82 -9.28 -1.85 -12.29
C LEU A 82 -7.84 -2.31 -12.08
N ARG A 83 -7.21 -2.92 -13.09
CA ARG A 83 -5.80 -3.33 -13.04
C ARG A 83 -4.88 -2.14 -12.77
N LEU A 84 -5.15 -1.01 -13.44
CA LEU A 84 -4.39 0.21 -13.26
C LEU A 84 -4.56 0.80 -11.86
N LEU A 85 -5.81 0.96 -11.39
CA LEU A 85 -6.13 1.47 -10.06
C LEU A 85 -5.48 0.62 -8.97
N LEU A 86 -5.73 -0.69 -8.99
CA LEU A 86 -5.20 -1.62 -8.00
C LEU A 86 -3.69 -1.79 -8.11
N GLY A 87 -3.10 -1.66 -9.31
CA GLY A 87 -1.66 -1.71 -9.50
C GLY A 87 -0.92 -0.52 -8.88
N VAL A 88 -1.49 0.67 -8.97
CA VAL A 88 -0.86 1.91 -8.47
C VAL A 88 -1.22 2.19 -7.01
N LEU A 89 -2.51 2.07 -6.66
CA LEU A 89 -3.05 2.44 -5.33
C LEU A 89 -3.18 1.26 -4.38
N GLY A 90 -3.01 0.02 -4.86
CA GLY A 90 -3.34 -1.16 -4.06
C GLY A 90 -2.43 -1.38 -2.86
N ALA A 91 -1.12 -1.27 -3.06
CA ALA A 91 -0.17 -1.41 -1.95
C ALA A 91 1.11 -0.57 -2.12
N PRO A 92 1.04 0.74 -2.48
CA PRO A 92 2.24 1.57 -2.62
C PRO A 92 3.05 1.59 -1.32
N LEU A 93 4.37 1.49 -1.46
CA LEU A 93 5.30 1.46 -0.34
C LEU A 93 5.92 2.83 -0.13
N ALA A 94 6.16 3.18 1.12
CA ALA A 94 6.91 4.38 1.47
C ALA A 94 8.35 4.36 0.89
N PRO A 95 9.04 5.52 0.83
CA PRO A 95 10.40 5.59 0.29
C PRO A 95 11.44 4.84 1.11
N LEU A 96 11.33 4.88 2.44
CA LEU A 96 12.35 4.42 3.36
C LEU A 96 11.85 3.30 4.25
N ARG A 97 12.78 2.46 4.70
CA ARG A 97 12.54 1.60 5.86
C ARG A 97 12.48 2.49 7.08
N VAL A 98 11.65 2.13 8.04
CA VAL A 98 11.62 2.75 9.36
C VAL A 98 12.01 1.73 10.41
N SER A 99 12.64 2.21 11.46
CA SER A 99 12.84 1.46 12.69
C SER A 99 11.97 2.08 13.77
N ILE A 100 11.13 1.26 14.39
CA ILE A 100 10.30 1.67 15.54
C ILE A 100 11.03 1.46 16.87
N THR A 101 12.19 0.81 16.87
CA THR A 101 13.02 0.60 18.07
C THR A 101 14.04 1.71 18.27
N GLU A 102 14.30 2.54 17.25
CA GLU A 102 15.18 3.69 17.37
C GLU A 102 14.51 4.78 18.23
N PRO A 103 15.21 5.30 19.26
CA PRO A 103 14.69 6.38 20.07
C PRO A 103 14.56 7.64 19.22
N PHE A 104 13.48 8.40 19.40
CA PHE A 104 13.37 9.70 18.77
C PHE A 104 14.47 10.64 19.29
N PRO A 105 15.08 11.45 18.42
CA PRO A 105 16.11 12.38 18.82
C PRO A 105 15.56 13.36 19.85
N HIS A 106 16.32 13.58 20.92
CA HIS A 106 16.07 14.70 21.82
C HIS A 106 16.23 16.01 21.03
N LEU A 107 15.38 16.99 21.33
CA LEU A 107 15.47 18.34 20.78
C LEU A 107 16.83 18.95 21.17
N ALA A 108 17.82 18.84 20.28
CA ALA A 108 19.08 19.55 20.39
C ALA A 108 18.95 20.91 19.71
N ILE A 109 19.24 21.99 20.42
CA ILE A 109 19.18 23.35 19.86
C ILE A 109 20.56 23.82 19.38
N LYS A 110 21.63 23.15 19.82
CA LYS A 110 23.02 23.52 19.51
C LYS A 110 23.61 22.61 18.44
N ASP A 111 24.38 23.22 17.53
CA ASP A 111 25.21 22.55 16.53
C ASP A 111 24.46 21.64 15.54
N ILE A 112 23.16 21.86 15.34
CA ILE A 112 22.38 21.20 14.28
C ILE A 112 21.77 22.22 13.31
N PRO A 113 21.65 21.89 12.01
CA PRO A 113 21.01 22.76 11.04
C PRO A 113 19.57 23.12 11.45
N ILE A 114 19.17 24.36 11.16
CA ILE A 114 17.84 24.87 11.54
C ILE A 114 16.71 24.06 10.91
N GLU A 115 16.93 23.53 9.71
CA GLU A 115 15.98 22.67 9.00
C GLU A 115 15.75 21.36 9.77
N THR A 116 16.81 20.81 10.36
CA THR A 116 16.76 19.56 11.15
C THR A 116 16.15 19.81 12.53
N SER A 117 16.57 20.88 13.23
CA SER A 117 15.99 21.21 14.55
C SER A 117 14.50 21.53 14.47
N SER A 118 14.10 22.27 13.43
CA SER A 118 12.69 22.56 13.15
C SER A 118 11.91 21.28 12.86
N ALA A 119 12.49 20.35 12.07
CA ALA A 119 11.86 19.06 11.81
C ALA A 119 11.62 18.25 13.09
N HIS A 120 12.61 18.18 13.98
CA HIS A 120 12.45 17.53 15.28
C HIS A 120 11.36 18.18 16.12
N TYR A 121 11.29 19.52 16.15
CA TYR A 121 10.24 20.25 16.87
C TYR A 121 8.84 19.91 16.34
N ILE A 122 8.65 20.00 15.02
CA ILE A 122 7.38 19.69 14.36
C ILE A 122 6.96 18.24 14.62
N LEU A 123 7.92 17.31 14.57
CA LEU A 123 7.67 15.90 14.82
C LEU A 123 7.24 15.64 16.28
N GLN A 124 7.84 16.34 17.24
CA GLN A 124 7.42 16.24 18.65
C GLN A 124 6.00 16.78 18.86
N GLN A 125 5.62 17.88 18.17
CA GLN A 125 4.24 18.37 18.17
C GLN A 125 3.28 17.33 17.59
N TYR A 126 3.64 16.70 16.47
CA TYR A 126 2.85 15.63 15.88
C TYR A 126 2.67 14.44 16.83
N ILE A 127 3.76 13.98 17.46
CA ILE A 127 3.71 12.87 18.43
C ILE A 127 2.77 13.22 19.60
N ALA A 128 2.89 14.43 20.15
CA ALA A 128 2.02 14.89 21.23
C ALA A 128 0.55 14.97 20.79
N ALA A 129 0.28 15.55 19.61
CA ALA A 129 -1.06 15.70 19.06
C ALA A 129 -1.72 14.36 18.72
N SER A 130 -0.93 13.34 18.36
CA SER A 130 -1.43 12.03 17.92
C SER A 130 -1.53 10.97 19.03
N GLY A 131 -1.50 11.38 20.30
CA GLY A 131 -1.72 10.51 21.47
C GLY A 131 -0.48 10.29 22.34
N GLY A 132 0.68 10.81 21.95
CA GLY A 132 1.92 10.75 22.71
C GLY A 132 2.69 9.43 22.56
N LEU A 133 4.01 9.53 22.69
CA LEU A 133 4.92 8.42 22.42
C LEU A 133 4.65 7.18 23.30
N LYS A 134 4.39 7.38 24.59
CA LYS A 134 4.15 6.28 25.54
C LYS A 134 2.94 5.42 25.14
N LEU A 135 1.84 6.05 24.71
CA LEU A 135 0.64 5.36 24.28
C LEU A 135 0.89 4.64 22.95
N GLN A 136 1.51 5.32 22.00
CA GLN A 136 1.88 4.76 20.70
C GLN A 136 2.84 3.56 20.80
N ASP A 137 3.77 3.59 21.76
CA ASP A 137 4.70 2.48 21.99
C ASP A 137 4.01 1.26 22.63
N SER A 138 2.93 1.47 23.40
CA SER A 138 2.15 0.39 24.00
C SER A 138 1.32 -0.44 22.99
N VAL A 139 1.07 0.09 21.80
CA VAL A 139 0.38 -0.64 20.72
C VAL A 139 1.33 -1.66 20.10
N TYR A 140 1.03 -2.94 20.23
CA TYR A 140 1.81 -4.04 19.65
C TYR A 140 1.33 -4.43 18.26
N ASN A 141 0.02 -4.37 18.03
CA ASN A 141 -0.59 -4.62 16.74
C ASN A 141 -1.83 -3.73 16.54
N SER A 142 -2.26 -3.59 15.29
CA SER A 142 -3.43 -2.80 14.94
C SER A 142 -4.20 -3.41 13.76
N TYR A 143 -5.46 -3.01 13.69
CA TYR A 143 -6.43 -3.35 12.66
C TYR A 143 -7.14 -2.08 12.21
N ALA A 144 -7.32 -1.93 10.90
CA ALA A 144 -8.20 -0.91 10.34
C ALA A 144 -8.96 -1.49 9.15
N MET A 145 -10.27 -1.23 9.09
CA MET A 145 -11.11 -1.57 7.94
C MET A 145 -11.82 -0.32 7.45
N GLY A 146 -11.89 -0.19 6.13
CA GLY A 146 -12.52 0.96 5.51
C GLY A 146 -13.16 0.64 4.18
N LYS A 147 -14.08 1.53 3.79
CA LYS A 147 -14.61 1.59 2.43
C LYS A 147 -13.73 2.49 1.59
N VAL A 148 -13.63 2.16 0.31
CA VAL A 148 -12.87 2.95 -0.65
C VAL A 148 -13.63 3.07 -1.96
N ARG A 149 -13.49 4.24 -2.58
CA ARG A 149 -13.99 4.53 -3.91
C ARG A 149 -12.84 5.05 -4.74
N MET A 150 -12.61 4.45 -5.91
CA MET A 150 -11.56 4.84 -6.82
C MET A 150 -12.11 5.14 -8.21
N ILE A 151 -11.47 6.07 -8.92
CA ILE A 151 -11.79 6.40 -10.30
C ILE A 151 -10.51 6.70 -11.07
N ALA A 152 -10.38 6.12 -12.26
CA ALA A 152 -9.33 6.48 -13.20
C ALA A 152 -9.91 7.47 -14.21
N SER A 153 -9.32 8.66 -14.33
CA SER A 153 -9.73 9.71 -15.23
C SER A 153 -8.61 10.10 -16.20
N GLU A 154 -9.01 10.64 -17.35
CA GLU A 154 -8.19 11.39 -18.33
C GLU A 154 -6.84 10.76 -18.75
N PHE A 155 -6.76 10.38 -20.04
CA PHE A 155 -5.50 10.09 -20.73
C PHE A 155 -5.15 11.30 -21.61
N GLU A 156 -4.17 12.11 -21.20
CA GLU A 156 -3.64 13.18 -22.06
C GLU A 156 -2.47 12.64 -22.89
N THR A 157 -2.53 12.77 -24.21
CA THR A 157 -1.41 12.51 -25.14
C THR A 157 -1.08 13.80 -25.89
N ALA A 158 0.22 14.04 -26.13
CA ALA A 158 0.69 15.22 -26.86
C ALA A 158 -0.08 15.37 -28.20
N ASN A 159 -0.72 16.54 -28.39
CA ASN A 159 -1.51 16.97 -29.54
C ASN A 159 -2.92 16.40 -29.76
N LYS A 160 -3.47 15.59 -28.84
CA LYS A 160 -4.92 15.30 -28.81
C LYS A 160 -5.42 15.27 -27.37
N LEU A 161 -6.17 16.29 -26.97
CA LEU A 161 -7.04 16.17 -25.79
C LEU A 161 -8.19 15.24 -26.18
N VAL A 162 -7.98 13.93 -26.08
CA VAL A 162 -9.08 12.97 -26.07
C VAL A 162 -9.75 13.11 -24.71
N ARG A 163 -10.56 14.15 -24.60
CA ARG A 163 -11.54 14.27 -23.53
C ARG A 163 -12.55 13.18 -23.83
N THR A 164 -12.29 11.97 -23.34
CA THR A 164 -13.28 10.90 -23.38
C THR A 164 -14.43 11.36 -22.49
N ARG A 165 -15.37 12.11 -23.06
CA ARG A 165 -16.69 12.42 -22.50
C ARG A 165 -17.50 11.12 -22.54
N ASN A 166 -16.99 10.07 -21.90
CA ASN A 166 -17.79 8.92 -21.54
C ASN A 166 -18.30 9.22 -20.13
N PRO A 167 -19.60 9.58 -19.97
CA PRO A 167 -20.25 9.72 -18.67
C PRO A 167 -20.32 8.40 -17.88
N SER A 168 -19.59 7.36 -18.31
CA SER A 168 -19.70 5.96 -17.88
C SER A 168 -18.41 5.36 -17.29
N LYS A 169 -17.37 6.16 -16.98
CA LYS A 169 -16.32 5.65 -16.06
C LYS A 169 -16.89 5.65 -14.64
N ALA A 170 -17.67 4.62 -14.35
CA ALA A 170 -18.25 4.40 -13.04
C ALA A 170 -17.13 4.31 -12.01
N ALA A 171 -17.19 5.19 -11.00
CA ALA A 171 -16.34 5.08 -9.84
C ALA A 171 -16.49 3.66 -9.25
N GLN A 172 -15.36 3.00 -9.03
CA GLN A 172 -15.32 1.66 -8.50
C GLN A 172 -15.36 1.76 -6.99
N SER A 173 -16.30 1.07 -6.36
CA SER A 173 -16.39 0.98 -4.90
C SER A 173 -15.85 -0.36 -4.43
N GLY A 174 -15.38 -0.38 -3.20
CA GLY A 174 -14.85 -1.55 -2.55
C GLY A 174 -14.48 -1.26 -1.10
N GLY A 175 -13.61 -2.10 -0.55
CA GLY A 175 -13.16 -1.97 0.82
C GLY A 175 -11.77 -2.55 1.00
N PHE A 176 -11.13 -2.14 2.07
CA PHE A 176 -9.82 -2.65 2.46
C PHE A 176 -9.82 -3.05 3.92
N VAL A 177 -8.88 -3.94 4.24
CA VAL A 177 -8.52 -4.31 5.60
C VAL A 177 -7.01 -4.22 5.70
N LEU A 178 -6.51 -3.51 6.71
CA LEU A 178 -5.11 -3.34 7.04
C LEU A 178 -4.85 -3.94 8.43
N TRP A 179 -3.88 -4.83 8.49
CA TRP A 179 -3.33 -5.38 9.73
C TRP A 179 -1.88 -4.94 9.86
N GLN A 180 -1.46 -4.57 11.07
CA GLN A 180 -0.07 -4.24 11.36
C GLN A 180 0.36 -4.89 12.67
N MET A 181 1.64 -5.27 12.78
CA MET A 181 2.20 -5.89 13.96
C MET A 181 3.68 -5.54 14.10
N LYS A 182 4.12 -5.27 15.33
CA LYS A 182 5.53 -4.99 15.60
C LYS A 182 6.37 -6.28 15.61
N PRO A 183 7.61 -6.27 15.06
CA PRO A 183 8.21 -5.22 14.24
C PRO A 183 7.93 -5.41 12.73
N ASP A 184 7.78 -4.29 12.00
CA ASP A 184 7.79 -4.22 10.53
C ASP A 184 6.83 -5.17 9.78
N MET A 185 5.80 -5.73 10.44
CA MET A 185 4.82 -6.61 9.81
C MET A 185 3.55 -5.85 9.46
N TRP A 186 3.03 -6.09 8.27
CA TRP A 186 1.75 -5.58 7.85
C TRP A 186 1.13 -6.47 6.78
N TYR A 187 -0.18 -6.46 6.67
CA TYR A 187 -0.93 -7.16 5.63
C TYR A 187 -2.11 -6.29 5.21
N VAL A 188 -2.35 -6.19 3.90
CA VAL A 188 -3.50 -5.48 3.35
C VAL A 188 -4.24 -6.35 2.35
N GLU A 189 -5.55 -6.39 2.49
CA GLU A 189 -6.46 -6.82 1.44
C GLU A 189 -7.19 -5.58 0.92
N LEU A 190 -7.15 -5.35 -0.38
CA LEU A 190 -7.93 -4.33 -1.05
C LEU A 190 -8.83 -4.99 -2.10
N SER A 191 -10.12 -4.79 -1.97
CA SER A 191 -11.14 -5.21 -2.92
C SER A 191 -11.71 -4.00 -3.64
N LEU A 192 -11.87 -4.08 -4.96
CA LEU A 192 -12.40 -3.01 -5.80
C LEU A 192 -13.06 -3.61 -7.05
N GLY A 193 -14.33 -3.29 -7.31
CA GLY A 193 -15.01 -3.69 -8.56
C GLY A 193 -14.95 -5.19 -8.88
N GLY A 194 -15.03 -6.06 -7.85
CA GLY A 194 -14.94 -7.52 -8.01
C GLY A 194 -13.52 -8.08 -8.13
N SER A 195 -12.49 -7.24 -8.17
CA SER A 195 -11.08 -7.64 -8.13
C SER A 195 -10.49 -7.46 -6.73
N LYS A 196 -9.47 -8.26 -6.38
CA LYS A 196 -8.78 -8.18 -5.09
C LYS A 196 -7.26 -8.19 -5.27
N VAL A 197 -6.58 -7.36 -4.48
CA VAL A 197 -5.13 -7.40 -4.32
C VAL A 197 -4.81 -7.67 -2.86
N HIS A 198 -3.84 -8.55 -2.65
CA HIS A 198 -3.28 -8.82 -1.34
C HIS A 198 -1.82 -8.40 -1.33
N ALA A 199 -1.36 -7.84 -0.22
CA ALA A 199 0.05 -7.53 -0.04
C ALA A 199 0.41 -7.64 1.42
N GLY A 200 1.68 -7.91 1.71
CA GLY A 200 2.12 -7.98 3.09
C GLY A 200 3.62 -7.89 3.24
N CYS A 201 4.02 -7.82 4.51
CA CYS A 201 5.39 -7.84 4.97
C CYS A 201 5.47 -8.71 6.22
N ASN A 202 6.43 -9.65 6.24
CA ASN A 202 6.72 -10.49 7.41
C ASN A 202 7.89 -9.95 8.27
N GLY A 203 8.22 -8.65 8.13
CA GLY A 203 9.39 -8.02 8.74
C GLY A 203 10.72 -8.27 8.01
N LYS A 204 10.74 -9.10 6.96
CA LYS A 204 11.94 -9.40 6.15
C LYS A 204 11.71 -9.25 4.65
N LEU A 205 10.55 -9.67 4.18
CA LEU A 205 10.14 -9.70 2.78
C LEU A 205 8.84 -8.94 2.63
N VAL A 206 8.78 -8.04 1.64
CA VAL A 206 7.53 -7.45 1.18
C VAL A 206 7.07 -8.19 -0.06
N TRP A 207 5.79 -8.52 -0.11
CA TRP A 207 5.19 -9.30 -1.19
C TRP A 207 3.85 -8.71 -1.61
N ARG A 208 3.45 -9.01 -2.84
CA ARG A 208 2.16 -8.63 -3.41
C ARG A 208 1.62 -9.81 -4.21
N HIS A 209 0.30 -9.92 -4.24
CA HIS A 209 -0.44 -10.88 -5.05
C HIS A 209 -1.52 -10.14 -5.80
N THR A 210 -1.35 -10.01 -7.11
CA THR A 210 -2.34 -9.39 -8.00
C THR A 210 -2.94 -10.44 -8.95
N PRO A 211 -4.20 -10.29 -9.39
CA PRO A 211 -4.83 -11.25 -10.29
C PRO A 211 -4.09 -11.49 -11.62
N TRP A 212 -3.34 -10.49 -12.09
CA TRP A 212 -2.65 -10.52 -13.38
C TRP A 212 -1.17 -10.94 -13.30
N LEU A 213 -0.54 -10.87 -12.14
CA LEU A 213 0.89 -11.20 -11.98
C LEU A 213 1.12 -12.37 -11.02
N GLY A 214 0.12 -12.72 -10.22
CA GLY A 214 0.30 -13.69 -9.14
C GLY A 214 1.18 -13.15 -8.01
N PRO A 215 1.69 -14.04 -7.14
CA PRO A 215 2.54 -13.66 -6.02
C PRO A 215 3.94 -13.27 -6.50
N HIS A 216 4.41 -12.09 -6.11
CA HIS A 216 5.75 -11.60 -6.38
C HIS A 216 6.31 -10.80 -5.19
N SER A 217 7.64 -10.74 -5.10
CA SER A 217 8.32 -9.97 -4.05
C SER A 217 8.65 -8.55 -4.51
N ALA A 218 8.58 -7.59 -3.59
CA ALA A 218 9.11 -6.25 -3.83
C ALA A 218 10.58 -6.19 -3.41
N LYS A 219 11.44 -5.66 -4.29
CA LYS A 219 12.88 -5.52 -4.02
C LYS A 219 13.18 -4.44 -2.97
N GLY A 220 14.34 -4.61 -2.35
CA GLY A 220 14.87 -3.73 -1.32
C GLY A 220 14.41 -4.12 0.09
N PRO A 221 14.78 -3.31 1.10
CA PRO A 221 14.42 -3.58 2.48
C PRO A 221 12.90 -3.48 2.72
N PRO A 222 12.38 -4.10 3.79
CA PRO A 222 11.02 -3.88 4.29
C PRO A 222 10.70 -2.41 4.48
N ARG A 223 9.55 -1.99 3.98
CA ARG A 223 9.09 -0.60 4.05
C ARG A 223 7.63 -0.56 4.48
N PRO A 224 7.20 0.49 5.21
CA PRO A 224 5.80 0.67 5.53
C PRO A 224 4.92 0.74 4.28
N LEU A 225 3.72 0.19 4.41
CA LEU A 225 2.64 0.48 3.47
C LEU A 225 2.28 1.96 3.58
N ARG A 226 2.20 2.67 2.46
CA ARG A 226 1.86 4.11 2.43
C ARG A 226 0.54 4.41 3.14
N ARG A 227 -0.44 3.50 3.06
CA ARG A 227 -1.75 3.64 3.73
C ARG A 227 -1.63 3.80 5.25
N ALA A 228 -0.65 3.17 5.89
CA ALA A 228 -0.38 3.37 7.31
C ALA A 228 0.00 4.84 7.62
N LEU A 229 0.69 5.50 6.69
CA LEU A 229 1.10 6.92 6.81
C LEU A 229 -0.06 7.91 6.59
N GLN A 230 -1.21 7.44 6.12
CA GLN A 230 -2.39 8.27 5.88
C GLN A 230 -3.21 8.48 7.17
N GLY A 231 -2.52 8.70 8.29
CA GLY A 231 -3.14 8.95 9.59
C GLY A 231 -3.69 7.71 10.29
N LEU A 232 -3.30 6.50 9.87
CA LEU A 232 -3.73 5.22 10.48
C LEU A 232 -2.70 4.66 11.47
N ASP A 233 -1.43 4.99 11.30
CA ASP A 233 -0.35 4.59 12.20
C ASP A 233 0.54 5.81 12.52
N PRO A 234 0.19 6.55 13.59
CA PRO A 234 0.98 7.71 13.98
C PRO A 234 2.42 7.38 14.39
N ARG A 235 2.65 6.19 14.96
CA ARG A 235 3.99 5.78 15.40
C ARG A 235 4.93 5.57 14.21
N THR A 236 4.43 4.87 13.18
CA THR A 236 5.16 4.64 11.92
C THR A 236 5.33 5.94 11.15
N THR A 237 4.30 6.80 11.14
CA THR A 237 4.37 8.13 10.53
C THR A 237 5.45 8.99 11.18
N ALA A 238 5.50 9.03 12.52
CA ALA A 238 6.53 9.74 13.23
C ALA A 238 7.94 9.19 12.91
N SER A 239 8.11 7.85 12.94
CA SER A 239 9.40 7.24 12.57
C SER A 239 9.82 7.54 11.12
N MET A 240 8.89 7.62 10.18
CA MET A 240 9.18 7.96 8.78
C MET A 240 9.84 9.33 8.66
N PHE A 241 9.36 10.31 9.42
CA PHE A 241 9.84 11.69 9.39
C PHE A 241 10.97 11.99 10.40
N MET A 242 11.48 10.97 11.11
CA MET A 242 12.52 11.14 12.13
C MET A 242 13.77 11.86 11.61
N ASN A 243 14.23 11.49 10.40
CA ASN A 243 15.42 12.07 9.76
C ASN A 243 15.05 13.05 8.62
N SER A 244 13.86 13.67 8.71
CA SER A 244 13.40 14.65 7.72
C SER A 244 14.03 16.03 7.93
N ARG A 245 13.82 16.91 6.95
CA ARG A 245 14.18 18.34 7.05
C ARG A 245 12.94 19.19 6.90
N CYS A 246 12.84 20.25 7.68
CA CYS A 246 11.85 21.29 7.45
C CYS A 246 12.26 22.10 6.21
N VAL A 247 11.37 22.19 5.22
CA VAL A 247 11.64 22.90 3.95
C VAL A 247 10.80 24.15 3.78
N GLY A 248 10.05 24.53 4.80
CA GLY A 248 9.27 25.75 4.83
C GLY A 248 7.83 25.54 5.30
N GLU A 249 6.99 26.50 4.96
CA GLU A 249 5.60 26.58 5.38
C GLU A 249 4.71 26.84 4.16
N LYS A 250 3.50 26.30 4.19
CA LYS A 250 2.51 26.48 3.12
C LYS A 250 1.10 26.35 3.67
N LYS A 251 0.19 27.14 3.11
CA LYS A 251 -1.24 27.03 3.40
C LYS A 251 -1.85 25.89 2.56
N ILE A 252 -2.42 24.89 3.22
CA ILE A 252 -3.12 23.76 2.60
C ILE A 252 -4.60 23.87 2.97
N ASN A 253 -5.49 24.02 1.99
CA ASN A 253 -6.95 24.16 2.21
C ASN A 253 -7.33 25.23 3.25
N GLY A 254 -6.57 26.32 3.33
CA GLY A 254 -6.80 27.41 4.29
C GLY A 254 -6.06 27.27 5.62
N GLU A 255 -5.42 26.13 5.88
CA GLU A 255 -4.68 25.84 7.11
C GLU A 255 -3.17 26.00 6.93
N ASP A 256 -2.54 26.78 7.81
CA ASP A 256 -1.09 26.96 7.81
C ASP A 256 -0.40 25.67 8.26
N CYS A 257 0.56 25.19 7.45
CA CYS A 257 1.28 23.94 7.69
C CYS A 257 2.79 24.14 7.61
N PHE A 258 3.52 23.41 8.46
CA PHE A 258 4.94 23.15 8.26
C PHE A 258 5.13 21.99 7.27
N ILE A 259 6.21 22.03 6.49
CA ILE A 259 6.53 21.01 5.50
C ILE A 259 7.80 20.27 5.91
N LEU A 260 7.66 18.97 6.17
CA LEU A 260 8.79 18.07 6.36
C LEU A 260 9.04 17.28 5.09
N LYS A 261 10.31 17.20 4.66
CA LYS A 261 10.72 16.50 3.44
C LYS A 261 11.67 15.36 3.75
N ILE A 262 11.44 14.22 3.09
CA ILE A 262 12.30 13.05 3.07
C ILE A 262 12.71 12.76 1.64
N CYS A 263 13.99 12.51 1.42
CA CYS A 263 14.54 12.05 0.15
C CYS A 263 15.20 10.69 0.35
N SER A 264 14.91 9.73 -0.53
CA SER A 264 15.71 8.50 -0.59
C SER A 264 17.11 8.80 -1.09
N ASP A 265 18.13 8.28 -0.42
CA ASP A 265 19.51 8.38 -0.87
C ASP A 265 19.79 7.42 -2.06
N PRO A 266 20.84 7.68 -2.85
CA PRO A 266 21.16 6.87 -4.03
C PRO A 266 21.36 5.37 -3.73
N SER A 267 21.89 5.02 -2.56
CA SER A 267 22.12 3.62 -2.21
C SER A 267 20.81 2.89 -1.91
N THR A 268 19.89 3.54 -1.20
CA THR A 268 18.53 3.04 -0.98
C THR A 268 17.80 2.86 -2.31
N LEU A 269 17.88 3.84 -3.22
CA LEU A 269 17.24 3.74 -4.55
C LEU A 269 17.81 2.59 -5.37
N LYS A 270 19.15 2.47 -5.44
CA LYS A 270 19.84 1.39 -6.16
C LYS A 270 19.48 0.00 -5.63
N SER A 271 19.33 -0.15 -4.30
CA SER A 271 18.94 -1.44 -3.69
C SER A 271 17.54 -1.93 -4.07
N ARG A 272 16.71 -1.02 -4.61
CA ARG A 272 15.32 -1.27 -5.02
C ARG A 272 15.15 -1.35 -6.55
N SER A 273 16.15 -0.94 -7.32
CA SER A 273 16.17 -1.06 -8.78
C SER A 273 16.37 -2.52 -9.20
N GLN A 274 15.79 -2.94 -10.33
CA GLN A 274 15.86 -4.31 -10.81
C GLN A 274 15.88 -4.36 -12.34
N GLY A 275 16.82 -5.13 -12.91
CA GLY A 275 16.91 -5.35 -14.35
C GLY A 275 17.00 -4.04 -15.13
N SER A 276 16.09 -3.86 -16.10
CA SER A 276 15.99 -2.65 -16.92
C SER A 276 15.38 -1.45 -16.21
N ALA A 277 14.88 -1.61 -14.97
CA ALA A 277 14.17 -0.58 -14.24
C ALA A 277 15.00 0.02 -13.10
N GLU A 278 15.26 1.31 -13.21
CA GLU A 278 15.99 2.14 -12.27
C GLU A 278 15.04 3.10 -11.55
N ILE A 279 15.17 3.23 -10.23
CA ILE A 279 14.52 4.31 -9.47
C ILE A 279 15.47 5.49 -9.38
N ILE A 280 15.09 6.61 -9.99
CA ILE A 280 15.89 7.84 -10.03
C ILE A 280 15.63 8.69 -8.79
N ARG A 281 14.38 8.78 -8.34
CA ARG A 281 13.99 9.64 -7.23
C ARG A 281 12.75 9.08 -6.52
N HIS A 282 12.76 9.13 -5.19
CA HIS A 282 11.57 8.90 -4.38
C HIS A 282 11.59 9.88 -3.20
N VAL A 283 10.64 10.82 -3.21
CA VAL A 283 10.55 11.93 -2.24
C VAL A 283 9.17 11.91 -1.61
N LEU A 284 9.13 12.07 -0.29
CA LEU A 284 7.90 12.19 0.49
C LEU A 284 7.89 13.53 1.24
N LEU A 285 6.78 14.25 1.19
CA LEU A 285 6.57 15.48 1.96
C LEU A 285 5.33 15.35 2.84
N GLY A 286 5.49 15.64 4.14
CA GLY A 286 4.40 15.70 5.10
C GLY A 286 4.08 17.15 5.45
N HIS A 287 2.80 17.51 5.39
CA HIS A 287 2.29 18.82 5.77
C HIS A 287 1.61 18.71 7.13
N PHE A 288 2.26 19.27 8.14
CA PHE A 288 1.81 19.21 9.53
C PHE A 288 1.15 20.52 9.88
N SER A 289 -0.12 20.44 10.30
CA SER A 289 -0.90 21.59 10.73
C SER A 289 -0.20 22.33 11.87
N GLN A 290 -0.02 23.64 11.71
CA GLN A 290 0.51 24.49 12.79
C GLN A 290 -0.48 24.62 13.95
N LYS A 291 -1.78 24.45 13.67
CA LYS A 291 -2.87 24.60 14.64
C LYS A 291 -3.07 23.35 15.50
N THR A 292 -3.04 22.18 14.87
CA THR A 292 -3.38 20.90 15.52
C THR A 292 -2.17 20.01 15.74
N GLY A 293 -1.05 20.26 15.07
CA GLY A 293 0.12 19.38 15.05
C GLY A 293 -0.04 18.13 14.19
N LEU A 294 -1.25 17.83 13.69
CA LEU A 294 -1.53 16.62 12.92
C LEU A 294 -1.05 16.74 11.47
N LEU A 295 -0.72 15.60 10.86
CA LEU A 295 -0.46 15.49 9.43
C LEU A 295 -1.79 15.65 8.67
N ILE A 296 -1.90 16.61 7.76
CA ILE A 296 -3.15 16.82 6.99
C ILE A 296 -2.99 16.57 5.49
N HIS A 297 -1.75 16.60 4.98
CA HIS A 297 -1.47 16.36 3.57
C HIS A 297 -0.12 15.66 3.36
N LEU A 298 -0.11 14.60 2.56
CA LEU A 298 1.05 13.77 2.26
C LEU A 298 1.31 13.71 0.75
N GLU A 299 2.39 14.33 0.30
CA GLU A 299 2.84 14.30 -1.09
C GLU A 299 3.91 13.22 -1.28
N ASP A 300 3.81 12.49 -2.38
CA ASP A 300 4.72 11.39 -2.73
C ASP A 300 5.04 11.46 -4.20
N SER A 301 6.32 11.48 -4.55
CA SER A 301 6.79 11.58 -5.92
C SER A 301 7.84 10.51 -6.16
N HIS A 302 7.54 9.60 -7.08
CA HIS A 302 8.37 8.46 -7.46
C HIS A 302 8.68 8.51 -8.95
N LEU A 303 9.95 8.72 -9.29
CA LEU A 303 10.45 8.75 -10.67
C LEU A 303 11.30 7.51 -10.93
N SER A 304 10.92 6.75 -11.95
CA SER A 304 11.66 5.59 -12.44
C SER A 304 11.97 5.72 -13.92
N ARG A 305 13.06 5.10 -14.35
CA ARG A 305 13.47 4.94 -15.75
C ARG A 305 13.48 3.45 -16.07
N ILE A 306 12.90 3.08 -17.20
CA ILE A 306 13.01 1.75 -17.77
C ILE A 306 13.71 1.85 -19.10
N GLN A 307 14.78 1.09 -19.27
CA GLN A 307 15.51 1.02 -20.52
C GLN A 307 15.84 -0.43 -20.84
N ASN A 308 15.23 -0.93 -21.92
CA ASN A 308 15.54 -2.26 -22.44
C ASN A 308 16.80 -2.20 -23.30
N ASN A 309 17.53 -3.32 -23.38
CA ASN A 309 18.81 -3.40 -24.10
C ASN A 309 18.66 -2.91 -25.55
N GLY A 310 19.31 -1.78 -25.89
CA GLY A 310 19.31 -1.19 -27.22
C GLY A 310 18.12 -0.28 -27.57
N GLY A 311 17.20 -0.02 -26.64
CA GLY A 311 16.05 0.88 -26.84
C GLY A 311 16.16 2.23 -26.12
N ASP A 312 15.26 3.15 -26.47
CA ASP A 312 15.12 4.44 -25.81
C ASP A 312 14.63 4.30 -24.36
N ALA A 313 15.07 5.22 -23.51
CA ALA A 313 14.70 5.23 -22.11
C ALA A 313 13.29 5.80 -21.90
N VAL A 314 12.46 5.06 -21.18
CA VAL A 314 11.12 5.48 -20.77
C VAL A 314 11.13 5.89 -19.31
N TYR A 315 10.66 7.08 -19.02
CA TYR A 315 10.50 7.60 -17.67
C TYR A 315 9.04 7.52 -17.24
N TRP A 316 8.84 7.18 -15.97
CA TRP A 316 7.55 7.18 -15.30
C TRP A 316 7.66 7.98 -14.02
N GLU A 317 6.85 9.02 -13.91
CA GLU A 317 6.65 9.75 -12.65
C GLU A 317 5.26 9.43 -12.10
N THR A 318 5.21 8.89 -10.88
CA THR A 318 3.98 8.76 -10.10
C THR A 318 3.98 9.82 -9.01
N THR A 319 2.94 10.65 -8.97
CA THR A 319 2.70 11.55 -7.85
C THR A 319 1.41 11.16 -7.13
N ILE A 320 1.43 11.09 -5.80
CA ILE A 320 0.28 10.79 -4.95
C ILE A 320 0.16 11.89 -3.91
N ASN A 321 -0.92 12.66 -3.96
CA ASN A 321 -1.24 13.72 -3.01
C ASN A 321 -2.42 13.25 -2.16
N SER A 322 -2.19 12.94 -0.89
CA SER A 322 -3.21 12.40 0.02
C SER A 322 -3.58 13.40 1.10
N PHE A 323 -4.87 13.74 1.18
CA PHE A 323 -5.47 14.63 2.18
C PHE A 323 -6.14 13.79 3.26
N LEU A 324 -5.88 14.13 4.52
CA LEU A 324 -6.33 13.38 5.69
C LEU A 324 -7.34 14.24 6.46
N ASP A 325 -8.53 13.70 6.66
CA ASP A 325 -9.68 14.40 7.19
C ASP A 325 -10.28 13.60 8.37
N ASP A 326 -11.11 14.24 9.20
CA ASP A 326 -11.91 13.58 10.24
C ASP A 326 -11.05 12.78 11.24
N TYR A 327 -10.04 13.43 11.81
CA TYR A 327 -9.25 12.86 12.90
C TYR A 327 -10.11 12.66 14.15
N ARG A 328 -10.17 11.42 14.66
CA ARG A 328 -10.90 11.06 15.88
C ARG A 328 -10.01 10.29 16.84
N PRO A 329 -10.22 10.44 18.16
CA PRO A 329 -9.52 9.64 19.14
C PRO A 329 -10.07 8.20 19.15
N VAL A 330 -9.18 7.22 19.02
CA VAL A 330 -9.44 5.79 19.23
C VAL A 330 -8.49 5.35 20.34
N GLU A 331 -9.01 4.98 21.51
CA GLU A 331 -8.22 4.64 22.70
C GLU A 331 -7.14 5.70 23.05
N GLY A 332 -7.42 6.97 22.75
CA GLY A 332 -6.52 8.11 23.00
C GLY A 332 -5.50 8.40 21.88
N ILE A 333 -5.47 7.59 20.81
CA ILE A 333 -4.64 7.81 19.62
C ILE A 333 -5.48 8.51 18.54
N MET A 334 -4.97 9.59 17.94
CA MET A 334 -5.69 10.29 16.88
C MET A 334 -5.53 9.57 15.55
N ILE A 335 -6.65 9.10 14.99
CA ILE A 335 -6.71 8.36 13.72
C ILE A 335 -7.59 9.11 12.71
N ALA A 336 -7.09 9.29 11.49
CA ALA A 336 -7.86 9.86 10.40
C ALA A 336 -8.94 8.86 9.96
N HIS A 337 -10.21 9.27 10.02
CA HIS A 337 -11.33 8.41 9.63
C HIS A 337 -11.79 8.64 8.19
N SER A 338 -11.22 9.62 7.49
CA SER A 338 -11.46 9.78 6.07
C SER A 338 -10.26 10.40 5.37
N GLY A 339 -10.22 10.23 4.05
CA GLY A 339 -9.21 10.89 3.25
C GLY A 339 -9.45 10.73 1.77
N ARG A 340 -8.68 11.51 1.00
CA ARG A 340 -8.73 11.51 -0.46
C ARG A 340 -7.32 11.54 -1.03
N SER A 341 -7.09 10.82 -2.10
CA SER A 341 -5.82 10.88 -2.84
C SER A 341 -6.06 11.30 -4.29
N HIS A 342 -5.24 12.22 -4.79
CA HIS A 342 -5.12 12.52 -6.21
C HIS A 342 -3.80 11.96 -6.72
N VAL A 343 -3.87 11.14 -7.75
CA VAL A 343 -2.72 10.46 -8.34
C VAL A 343 -2.53 10.89 -9.78
N THR A 344 -1.29 11.17 -10.16
CA THR A 344 -0.88 11.34 -11.55
C THR A 344 0.19 10.34 -11.89
N LEU A 345 0.00 9.59 -12.97
CA LEU A 345 1.00 8.74 -13.59
C LEU A 345 1.40 9.38 -14.93
N PHE A 346 2.65 9.79 -15.05
CA PHE A 346 3.16 10.49 -16.22
C PHE A 346 4.30 9.70 -16.89
N LYS A 347 4.10 9.27 -18.13
CA LYS A 347 5.08 8.57 -18.96
C LYS A 347 5.74 9.54 -19.94
N PHE A 348 7.07 9.51 -20.08
CA PHE A 348 7.82 10.32 -21.05
C PHE A 348 9.13 9.65 -21.53
N GLY A 349 9.77 10.15 -22.59
CA GLY A 349 11.14 9.74 -22.99
C GLY A 349 11.30 8.88 -24.26
N GLU A 350 10.22 8.32 -24.81
CA GLU A 350 10.26 7.51 -26.06
C GLU A 350 10.33 8.40 -27.32
N THR A 351 9.71 9.58 -27.33
CA THR A 351 9.77 10.70 -28.31
C THR A 351 8.89 11.84 -27.74
N ALA A 352 9.09 13.12 -28.06
CA ALA A 352 8.28 14.24 -27.51
C ALA A 352 6.76 14.14 -27.76
N MET A 353 6.33 13.25 -28.65
CA MET A 353 4.93 13.02 -29.03
C MET A 353 4.24 11.84 -28.32
N SER A 354 4.95 11.07 -27.47
CA SER A 354 4.41 9.88 -26.80
C SER A 354 4.15 10.05 -25.29
N HIS A 355 4.16 11.29 -24.79
CA HIS A 355 3.84 11.58 -23.40
C HIS A 355 2.41 11.13 -23.09
N THR A 356 2.24 10.33 -22.04
CA THR A 356 0.92 9.94 -21.56
C THR A 356 0.78 10.34 -20.09
N LYS A 357 -0.31 11.03 -19.76
CA LYS A 357 -0.67 11.36 -18.39
C LYS A 357 -1.98 10.67 -18.05
N THR A 358 -1.98 9.87 -16.99
CA THR A 358 -3.19 9.27 -16.43
C THR A 358 -3.46 9.85 -15.05
N ARG A 359 -4.71 10.19 -14.77
CA ARG A 359 -5.13 10.66 -13.44
C ARG A 359 -5.96 9.60 -12.73
N MET A 360 -5.82 9.52 -11.42
CA MET A 360 -6.66 8.65 -10.60
C MET A 360 -7.04 9.38 -9.33
N GLU A 361 -8.20 9.07 -8.79
CA GLU A 361 -8.65 9.58 -7.51
C GLU A 361 -9.08 8.43 -6.62
N GLU A 362 -8.81 8.56 -5.33
CA GLU A 362 -9.23 7.67 -4.26
C GLU A 362 -9.95 8.51 -3.21
N ALA A 363 -11.06 8.00 -2.68
CA ALA A 363 -11.68 8.50 -1.46
C ALA A 363 -11.95 7.31 -0.53
N TRP A 364 -11.60 7.43 0.73
CA TRP A 364 -11.79 6.36 1.71
C TRP A 364 -12.39 6.89 3.01
N ILE A 365 -13.08 5.99 3.70
CA ILE A 365 -13.59 6.18 5.06
C ILE A 365 -13.23 4.95 5.89
N ILE A 366 -12.94 5.17 7.16
CA ILE A 366 -12.68 4.10 8.14
C ILE A 366 -13.97 3.76 8.86
N GLU A 367 -14.29 2.48 8.90
CA GLU A 367 -15.45 1.95 9.60
C GLU A 367 -15.06 1.39 10.96
N GLU A 368 -13.91 0.73 11.03
CA GLU A 368 -13.44 0.06 12.25
C GLU A 368 -11.93 0.26 12.42
N VAL A 369 -11.53 0.48 13.68
CA VAL A 369 -10.13 0.52 14.13
C VAL A 369 -10.05 -0.19 15.46
N ALA A 370 -9.03 -1.03 15.63
CA ALA A 370 -8.73 -1.66 16.91
C ALA A 370 -7.22 -1.75 17.13
N PHE A 371 -6.80 -1.65 18.39
CA PHE A 371 -5.42 -1.85 18.80
C PHE A 371 -5.30 -3.10 19.66
N ASN A 372 -4.11 -3.71 19.67
CA ASN A 372 -3.79 -4.86 20.51
C ASN A 372 -4.81 -6.01 20.37
N VAL A 373 -5.24 -6.26 19.13
CA VAL A 373 -6.17 -7.32 18.76
C VAL A 373 -5.66 -8.67 19.27
N PRO A 374 -6.41 -9.34 20.17
CA PRO A 374 -6.03 -10.65 20.68
C PRO A 374 -5.96 -11.71 19.57
N GLY A 375 -4.99 -12.61 19.67
CA GLY A 375 -4.87 -13.74 18.73
C GLY A 375 -4.17 -13.42 17.40
N LEU A 376 -3.90 -12.14 17.08
CA LEU A 376 -3.06 -11.80 15.93
C LEU A 376 -1.61 -12.18 16.20
N SER A 377 -1.09 -13.13 15.42
CA SER A 377 0.28 -13.65 15.54
C SER A 377 1.12 -13.39 14.29
N MET A 378 2.42 -13.61 14.39
CA MET A 378 3.35 -13.48 13.25
C MET A 378 3.00 -14.43 12.08
N ASP A 379 2.31 -15.54 12.35
CA ASP A 379 1.91 -16.54 11.33
C ASP A 379 0.91 -15.98 10.31
N CYS A 380 0.25 -14.87 10.65
CA CYS A 380 -0.69 -14.16 9.81
C CYS A 380 0.01 -13.40 8.67
N PHE A 381 1.29 -13.07 8.85
CA PHE A 381 2.05 -12.24 7.91
C PHE A 381 2.95 -13.04 6.96
N ILE A 382 2.80 -14.37 6.98
CA ILE A 382 3.58 -15.29 6.16
C ILE A 382 3.34 -15.02 4.66
N PRO A 383 4.40 -14.90 3.83
CA PRO A 383 4.26 -14.76 2.38
C PRO A 383 3.65 -16.02 1.74
N PRO A 384 3.02 -15.87 0.56
CA PRO A 384 2.59 -17.00 -0.27
C PRO A 384 3.68 -18.06 -0.45
N ALA A 385 3.30 -19.33 -0.48
CA ALA A 385 4.24 -20.45 -0.47
C ALA A 385 5.12 -20.47 -1.72
N GLU A 386 4.59 -20.01 -2.85
CA GLU A 386 5.26 -19.88 -4.15
C GLU A 386 6.52 -19.03 -4.04
N LEU A 387 6.52 -18.00 -3.18
CA LEU A 387 7.66 -17.11 -2.97
C LEU A 387 8.77 -17.72 -2.12
N ARG A 388 8.52 -18.83 -1.44
CA ARG A 388 9.52 -19.53 -0.63
C ARG A 388 10.44 -20.42 -1.47
N PHE A 389 9.98 -20.86 -2.65
CA PHE A 389 10.69 -21.83 -3.48
C PHE A 389 11.35 -21.22 -4.73
N GLY A 390 11.04 -19.98 -5.08
CA GLY A 390 11.63 -19.30 -6.24
C GLY A 390 13.14 -19.03 -6.15
N SER A 391 13.76 -19.16 -4.97
CA SER A 391 15.21 -18.99 -4.80
C SER A 391 16.02 -20.27 -5.05
N VAL A 392 15.39 -21.42 -5.29
CA VAL A 392 16.08 -22.72 -5.41
C VAL A 392 16.40 -23.07 -6.88
N THR A 393 15.79 -22.40 -7.86
CA THR A 393 15.93 -22.75 -9.28
C THR A 393 16.89 -21.86 -10.08
N GLU A 394 17.51 -20.84 -9.49
CA GLU A 394 18.48 -19.97 -10.18
C GLU A 394 19.96 -20.39 -10.01
N THR A 395 20.26 -21.54 -9.39
CA THR A 395 21.66 -21.99 -9.14
C THR A 395 22.09 -23.27 -9.85
N CYS A 396 21.39 -23.73 -10.89
CA CYS A 396 21.87 -24.85 -11.70
C CYS A 396 21.64 -24.61 -13.19
N GLU A 397 22.49 -23.80 -13.82
CA GLU A 397 22.97 -24.06 -15.19
C GLU A 397 24.48 -23.74 -15.19
N GLU A 398 25.29 -24.80 -15.12
CA GLU A 398 26.72 -24.81 -15.47
C GLU A 398 26.89 -24.99 -16.99
#